data_AF-A0A2T2VFQ6-F1
#
_entry.id   AF-A0A2T2VFQ6-F1
#
_cell.length_a   1.000
_cell.length_b   1.000
_cell.length_c   1.000
_cell.angle_alpha   90.00
_cell.angle_beta   90.00
_cell.angle_gamma   90.00
#
_symmetry.space_group_name_H-M   'P 1'
#
loop_
_entity.id
_entity.type
_entity.pdbx_description
1 polymer ?
#
loop_
_entity_poly.entity_id
_entity_poly.type
_entity_poly.pdbx_seq_one_letter_code
_entity_poly.pdbx_strand_id
1 'polypeptide(L)' 'MRYTLDQDKRAKLYKKFQKEVNERAPYIFLYSAKNKLAIHKRFNNADPKLKRPGFVVDEFELDKSFGKQTKAASVE' A
#
# COMPACT_ATOMS: atom_id res chain seq x y z
N MET A 1 -17.85 -1.59 -21.06
CA MET A 1 -16.77 -0.93 -20.27
C MET A 1 -15.39 -1.53 -20.47
N ARG A 2 -15.25 -2.86 -20.58
CA ARG A 2 -13.95 -3.52 -20.87
C ARG A 2 -13.53 -3.51 -22.36
N TYR A 3 -14.46 -3.22 -23.27
CA TYR A 3 -14.21 -3.24 -24.72
C TYR A 3 -13.66 -1.93 -25.31
N THR A 4 -13.86 -0.80 -24.62
CA THR A 4 -13.32 0.50 -25.04
C THR A 4 -11.87 0.62 -24.58
N LEU A 5 -10.92 0.69 -25.52
CA LEU A 5 -9.51 0.97 -25.27
C LEU A 5 -9.23 2.43 -24.86
N ASP A 6 -10.14 3.34 -25.21
CA ASP A 6 -10.06 4.76 -24.88
C ASP A 6 -10.32 4.99 -23.38
N GLN A 7 -9.30 5.51 -22.68
CA GLN A 7 -9.29 5.71 -21.24
C GLN A 7 -10.30 6.76 -20.78
N ASP A 8 -10.49 7.84 -21.55
CA ASP A 8 -11.38 8.94 -21.17
C ASP A 8 -12.84 8.53 -21.31
N LYS A 9 -13.17 7.81 -22.39
CA LYS A 9 -14.50 7.21 -22.57
C LYS A 9 -14.80 6.21 -21.47
N ARG A 10 -13.80 5.40 -21.08
CA ARG A 10 -13.95 4.42 -19.99
C ARG A 10 -14.19 5.09 -18.65
N ALA A 11 -13.49 6.17 -18.33
CA ALA A 11 -13.67 6.92 -17.09
C ALA A 11 -15.09 7.52 -16.97
N LYS A 12 -15.63 8.08 -18.06
CA LYS A 12 -17.00 8.61 -18.12
C LYS A 12 -18.04 7.51 -17.86
N LEU A 13 -17.86 6.35 -18.47
CA LEU A 13 -18.74 5.19 -18.28
C LEU A 13 -18.72 4.69 -16.82
N TYR A 14 -17.54 4.58 -16.21
CA TYR A 14 -17.43 4.18 -14.79
C TYR A 14 -18.15 5.13 -13.85
N LYS A 15 -18.05 6.45 -14.08
CA LYS A 15 -18.76 7.46 -13.27
C LYS A 15 -20.27 7.31 -13.40
N LYS A 16 -20.79 7.06 -14.60
CA LYS A 16 -22.24 6.82 -14.81
C LYS A 16 -22.72 5.60 -14.02
N PHE A 17 -21.96 4.51 -14.04
CA PHE A 17 -22.29 3.32 -13.26
C PHE A 17 -22.25 3.58 -11.74
N GLN A 18 -21.24 4.29 -11.25
CA GLN A 18 -21.17 4.67 -9.83
C GLN A 18 -22.38 5.52 -9.40
N LYS A 19 -22.87 6.41 -10.28
CA LYS A 19 -24.10 7.19 -10.04
C LYS A 19 -25.32 6.28 -9.89
N GLU A 20 -25.54 5.35 -10.82
CA GLU A 20 -26.67 4.42 -10.77
C GLU A 20 -26.62 3.49 -9.53
N VAL A 21 -25.42 3.03 -9.14
CA VAL A 21 -25.23 2.23 -7.92
C VAL A 21 -25.58 3.06 -6.68
N ASN A 22 -25.16 4.32 -6.61
CA ASN A 22 -25.47 5.18 -5.47
C ASN A 22 -26.97 5.45 -5.34
N GLU A 23 -27.64 5.78 -6.46
CA GLU A 23 -29.08 6.05 -6.49
C GLU A 23 -29.93 4.84 -6.09
N ARG A 24 -29.53 3.63 -6.50
CA ARG A 24 -30.25 2.39 -6.15
C ARG A 24 -29.92 1.86 -4.76
N ALA A 25 -28.86 2.37 -4.12
CA ALA A 25 -28.36 1.96 -2.82
C ALA A 25 -28.35 0.43 -2.56
N PRO A 26 -27.87 -0.43 -3.48
CA PRO A 26 -27.86 -1.88 -3.27
C PRO A 26 -26.80 -2.33 -2.25
N TYR A 27 -25.83 -1.46 -1.94
CA TYR A 27 -24.77 -1.69 -0.98
C TYR A 27 -24.61 -0.48 -0.06
N ILE A 28 -24.35 -0.75 1.22
CA ILE A 28 -23.96 0.27 2.19
C ILE A 28 -22.44 0.32 2.24
N PHE A 29 -21.85 1.39 1.70
CA PHE A 29 -20.41 1.60 1.77
C PHE A 29 -20.00 2.10 3.16
N LEU A 30 -19.27 1.28 3.91
CA LEU A 30 -18.83 1.62 5.27
C LEU A 30 -17.52 2.41 5.27
N TYR A 31 -16.42 1.79 4.81
CA TYR A 31 -15.11 2.42 4.69
C TYR A 31 -14.18 1.62 3.78
N SER A 32 -13.11 2.27 3.30
CA SER A 32 -12.00 1.59 2.63
C SER A 32 -10.96 1.18 3.66
N ALA A 33 -10.78 -0.13 3.88
CA ALA A 33 -9.78 -0.61 4.82
C ALA A 33 -8.35 -0.21 4.40
N LYS A 34 -7.57 0.30 5.36
CA LYS A 34 -6.13 0.53 5.19
C LYS A 34 -5.38 -0.76 5.51
N ASN A 35 -4.36 -1.07 4.71
CA ASN A 35 -3.48 -2.20 5.01
C ASN A 35 -2.68 -1.88 6.28
N LYS A 36 -2.66 -2.83 7.23
CA LYS A 36 -1.83 -2.77 8.44
C LYS A 36 -0.62 -3.65 8.22
N LEU A 37 0.56 -3.05 8.11
CA LEU A 37 1.82 -3.76 7.88
C LEU A 37 2.80 -3.38 8.99
N ALA A 38 3.43 -4.39 9.57
CA ALA A 38 4.51 -4.23 10.52
C ALA A 38 5.76 -4.86 9.92
N ILE A 39 6.79 -4.05 9.70
CA ILE A 39 8.06 -4.48 9.14
C ILE A 39 9.13 -4.26 10.20
N HIS A 40 9.99 -5.27 10.39
CA HIS A 40 11.02 -5.20 11.40
C HIS A 40 12.06 -4.12 11.05
N LYS A 41 12.54 -3.36 12.04
CA LYS A 41 13.60 -2.34 11.89
C LYS A 41 14.98 -2.87 11.43
N ARG A 42 15.05 -4.16 11.10
CA ARG A 42 16.25 -4.84 10.56
C ARG A 42 16.41 -4.60 9.07
N PHE A 43 15.30 -4.30 8.40
CA PHE A 43 15.28 -4.12 6.97
C PHE A 43 15.34 -2.63 6.66
N ASN A 44 16.32 -2.25 5.86
CA ASN A 44 16.34 -1.00 5.13
C ASN A 44 15.53 -1.16 3.84
N ASN A 45 15.04 -0.03 3.31
CA ASN A 45 14.28 0.03 2.05
C ASN A 45 12.98 -0.83 2.01
N ALA A 46 12.41 -1.13 3.18
CA ALA A 46 11.22 -1.97 3.30
C ALA A 46 9.94 -1.12 3.48
N ASP A 47 9.65 -0.26 2.51
CA ASP A 47 8.48 0.62 2.55
C ASP A 47 7.17 -0.09 2.17
N PRO A 48 6.06 0.20 2.89
CA PRO A 48 4.76 -0.37 2.55
C PRO A 48 4.24 0.17 1.21
N LYS A 49 3.75 -0.74 0.36
CA LYS A 49 3.16 -0.43 -0.94
C LYS A 49 1.64 -0.47 -0.88
N LEU A 50 0.99 0.31 -1.75
CA LEU A 50 -0.48 0.34 -1.86
C LEU A 50 -1.04 -0.96 -2.47
N LYS A 51 -0.32 -1.57 -3.41
CA LYS A 51 -0.73 -2.80 -4.09
C LYS A 51 -0.46 -4.00 -3.18
N ARG A 52 -1.41 -4.93 -3.11
CA ARG A 52 -1.24 -6.22 -2.43
C ARG A 52 -0.07 -6.99 -3.07
N PRO A 53 0.81 -7.65 -2.28
CA PRO A 53 0.73 -7.97 -0.85
C PRO A 53 1.12 -6.84 0.13
N GLY A 54 1.42 -5.64 -0.37
CA GLY A 54 1.69 -4.48 0.46
C GLY A 54 3.17 -4.27 0.80
N PHE A 55 4.04 -5.14 0.31
CA PHE A 55 5.50 -5.03 0.36
C PHE A 55 6.08 -5.76 -0.86
N VAL A 56 7.34 -5.48 -1.18
CA VAL A 56 8.10 -6.19 -2.21
C VAL A 56 9.31 -6.79 -1.52
N VAL A 57 9.38 -8.12 -1.46
CA VAL A 57 10.45 -8.83 -0.73
C VAL A 57 11.82 -8.51 -1.31
N ASP A 58 11.90 -8.38 -2.63
CA ASP A 58 13.16 -8.12 -3.35
C ASP A 58 13.76 -6.75 -3.00
N GLU A 59 12.95 -5.81 -2.49
CA GLU A 59 13.44 -4.49 -2.06
C GLU A 59 14.05 -4.52 -0.65
N PHE A 60 13.94 -5.62 0.09
CA PHE A 60 14.36 -5.68 1.49
C PHE A 60 15.88 -5.84 1.60
N GLU A 61 16.53 -4.83 2.16
CA GLU A 61 17.97 -4.85 2.42
C GLU A 61 18.24 -5.06 3.90
N LEU A 62 19.09 -6.02 4.27
CA LEU A 62 19.42 -6.25 5.67
C LEU A 62 20.42 -5.22 6.18
N ASP A 63 20.06 -4.50 7.24
CA ASP A 63 20.97 -3.58 7.91
C ASP A 63 22.06 -4.34 8.67
N LYS A 64 23.31 -4.17 8.21
CA LYS A 64 24.51 -4.80 8.81
C LYS A 64 24.90 -4.20 10.17
N SER A 65 24.34 -3.04 10.53
CA SER A 65 24.57 -2.38 11.81
C SER A 65 23.58 -2.83 12.89
N PHE A 66 22.50 -3.50 12.49
CA PHE A 66 21.44 -3.92 13.40
C PHE A 66 21.95 -4.89 14.47
N GLY A 67 21.86 -4.49 15.74
CA GLY A 67 22.24 -5.32 16.89
C GLY A 67 23.69 -5.16 17.38
N LYS A 68 24.50 -4.26 16.79
CA LYS A 68 25.82 -3.92 17.34
C LYS A 68 25.65 -3.09 18.61
N GLN A 69 26.03 -3.67 19.75
CA GLN A 69 26.16 -2.96 21.03
C GLN A 69 27.36 -2.01 20.93
N THR A 70 27.10 -0.70 20.85
CA THR A 70 28.15 0.31 20.97
C THR A 70 28.68 0.26 22.40
N LYS A 71 29.86 -0.31 22.63
CA LYS A 71 30.55 -0.14 23.91
C LYS A 71 30.80 1.36 24.07
N ALA A 72 30.17 1.98 25.07
CA ALA A 72 30.46 3.35 25.47
C ALA A 72 31.96 3.42 25.82
N ALA A 73 32.68 4.32 25.16
CA ALA A 73 34.06 4.62 25.51
C ALA A 73 34.06 5.24 26.91
N SER A 74 34.49 4.48 27.91
CA SER A 74 34.95 4.99 29.19
C SER A 74 36.18 5.86 28.90
N VAL A 75 36.03 7.17 29.02
CA VAL A 75 37.16 8.09 29.07
C VAL A 75 37.48 8.28 30.55
N GLU A 76 38.66 7.79 30.94
CA GLU A 76 39.32 8.03 32.23
C GLU A 76 39.72 9.50 32.40
#